data_AF-A0A951CXL6-F1
#
_entry.id   AF-A0A951CXL6-F1
#
_cell.length_a   1.000
_cell.length_b   1.000
_cell.length_c   1.000
_cell.angle_alpha   90.00
_cell.angle_beta   90.00
_cell.angle_gamma   90.00
#
_symmetry.space_group_name_H-M   'P 1'
#
loop_
_entity.id
_entity.type
_entity.pdbx_description
1 polymer ?
#
loop_
_entity_poly.entity_id
_entity_poly.type
_entity_poly.pdbx_seq_one_letter_code
_entity_poly.pdbx_strand_id
1 'polypeptide(L)'
;MNHDVELQEFAAVHGAMAEFNTPEEILAAAERAYAAGYRQMDAYTPFSVEGLAETIGFKKNYVALAVLIGGICGVTGGYSLLYWITVIAYPHNVGARPLHSWPSYIPITFECMILLSALTALVSMLAMNGL
;
A
#
# COMPACT_ATOMS: atom_id res chain seq x y z
N MET A 1 4.23 39.39 46.66
CA MET A 1 5.53 38.86 46.19
C MET A 1 5.18 37.67 45.32
N ASN A 2 5.25 37.89 44.01
CA ASN A 2 4.69 37.03 42.97
C ASN A 2 5.41 35.67 42.96
N HIS A 3 4.64 34.59 43.04
CA HIS A 3 5.07 33.34 42.44
C HIS A 3 4.51 33.31 41.03
N ASP A 4 5.32 33.90 40.14
CA ASP A 4 5.18 33.72 38.71
C ASP A 4 5.30 32.22 38.45
N VAL A 5 4.15 31.59 38.21
CA VAL A 5 4.07 30.22 37.72
C VAL A 5 4.81 30.24 36.40
N GLU A 6 5.99 29.62 36.34
CA GLU A 6 6.69 29.38 35.09
C GLU A 6 5.73 28.60 34.19
N LEU A 7 5.20 29.27 33.17
CA LEU A 7 4.53 28.66 32.05
C LEU A 7 5.63 27.87 31.33
N GLN A 8 5.88 26.67 31.84
CA GLN A 8 6.74 25.67 31.25
C GLN A 8 6.25 25.54 29.80
N GLU A 9 7.13 25.93 28.87
CA GLU A 9 6.86 25.99 27.44
C GLU A 9 6.52 24.57 26.97
N PHE A 10 5.24 24.21 27.04
CA PHE A 10 4.75 22.92 26.60
C PHE A 10 5.11 22.83 25.12
N ALA A 11 6.07 21.94 24.79
CA ALA A 11 6.28 21.49 23.43
C ALA A 11 4.91 21.26 22.80
N ALA A 12 4.63 21.92 21.68
CA ALA A 12 3.29 22.03 21.11
C ALA A 12 2.51 20.72 21.25
N VAL A 13 1.38 20.76 21.98
CA VAL A 13 0.59 19.56 22.30
C VAL A 13 0.17 18.87 21.01
N HIS A 14 0.67 17.64 20.80
CA HIS A 14 0.39 16.86 19.59
C HIS A 14 -1.01 16.24 19.61
N GLY A 15 -1.50 15.82 20.79
CA GLY A 15 -2.82 15.22 20.96
C GLY A 15 -3.03 14.62 22.35
N ALA A 16 -4.18 13.96 22.54
CA ALA A 16 -4.51 13.15 23.71
C ALA A 16 -4.70 11.68 23.31
N MET A 17 -4.33 10.75 24.18
CA MET A 17 -4.43 9.31 23.95
C MET A 17 -5.22 8.65 25.08
N ALA A 18 -6.00 7.62 24.75
CA ALA A 18 -6.75 6.80 25.71
C ALA A 18 -6.41 5.32 25.51
N GLU A 19 -6.27 4.59 26.62
CA GLU A 19 -6.01 3.15 26.65
C GLU A 19 -7.33 2.40 26.92
N PHE A 20 -7.50 1.26 26.26
CA PHE A 20 -8.68 0.41 26.36
C PHE A 20 -8.26 -1.04 26.51
N ASN A 21 -9.04 -1.84 27.25
CA ASN A 21 -8.67 -3.23 27.54
C ASN A 21 -9.16 -4.19 26.47
N THR A 22 -10.21 -3.82 25.73
CA THR A 22 -10.85 -4.69 24.74
C THR A 22 -11.00 -4.01 23.38
N PRO A 23 -10.98 -4.77 22.27
CA PRO A 23 -11.22 -4.22 20.93
C PRO A 23 -12.58 -3.55 20.77
N GLU A 24 -13.61 -4.08 21.45
CA GLU A 24 -14.97 -3.56 21.40
C GLU A 24 -15.06 -2.17 22.03
N GLU A 25 -14.32 -1.95 23.12
CA GLU A 25 -14.22 -0.63 23.77
C GLU A 25 -13.59 0.41 22.84
N ILE A 26 -12.53 0.05 22.13
CA ILE A 26 -11.86 0.92 21.14
C ILE A 26 -12.82 1.29 20.02
N LEU A 27 -13.52 0.31 19.44
CA LEU A 27 -14.48 0.54 18.36
C LEU A 27 -15.59 1.51 18.80
N ALA A 28 -16.21 1.27 19.95
CA ALA A 28 -17.26 2.13 20.49
C ALA A 28 -16.74 3.52 20.87
N ALA A 29 -15.48 3.65 21.28
CA ALA A 29 -14.84 4.94 21.53
C ALA A 29 -14.54 5.71 20.24
N ALA A 30 -14.00 5.02 19.22
CA ALA A 30 -13.71 5.59 17.91
C ALA A 30 -14.99 6.08 17.22
N GLU A 31 -16.09 5.33 17.30
CA GLU A 31 -17.37 5.72 16.74
C GLU A 31 -17.92 6.97 17.42
N ARG A 32 -17.86 7.04 18.76
CA ARG A 32 -18.27 8.23 19.52
C ARG A 32 -17.40 9.45 19.20
N ALA A 33 -16.09 9.28 19.08
CA ALA A 33 -15.17 10.34 18.69
C ALA A 33 -15.46 10.84 17.27
N TYR A 34 -15.71 9.92 16.33
CA TYR A 34 -16.11 10.27 14.96
C TYR A 34 -17.47 10.98 14.93
N ALA A 35 -18.46 10.52 15.71
CA ALA A 35 -19.76 11.18 15.84
C ALA A 35 -19.65 12.59 16.44
N ALA A 36 -18.73 12.79 17.39
CA ALA A 36 -18.43 14.10 17.99
C ALA A 36 -17.70 15.07 17.05
N GLY A 37 -17.34 14.64 15.84
CA GLY A 37 -16.74 15.48 14.79
C GLY A 37 -15.21 15.44 14.75
N TYR A 38 -14.56 14.61 15.57
CA TYR A 38 -13.12 14.39 15.45
C TYR A 38 -12.83 13.63 14.15
N ARG A 39 -11.85 14.11 13.38
CA ARG A 39 -11.46 13.55 12.07
C ARG A 39 -9.96 13.29 11.94
N GLN A 40 -9.15 13.93 12.79
CA GLN A 40 -7.73 13.67 12.92
C GLN A 40 -7.54 12.77 14.13
N MET A 41 -7.60 11.46 13.91
CA MET A 41 -7.43 10.46 14.95
C MET A 41 -6.86 9.19 14.35
N ASP A 42 -5.96 8.57 15.10
CA ASP A 42 -5.35 7.29 14.79
C ASP A 42 -5.71 6.28 15.88
N ALA A 43 -5.81 5.01 15.48
CA ALA A 43 -6.04 3.91 16.40
C ALA A 43 -4.88 2.92 16.29
N TYR A 44 -4.19 2.72 17.41
CA TYR A 44 -3.05 1.81 17.50
C TYR A 44 -3.49 0.50 18.13
N THR A 45 -3.44 -0.59 17.37
CA THR A 45 -3.80 -1.92 17.85
C THR A 45 -2.70 -2.92 17.48
N PRO A 46 -2.38 -3.90 18.36
CA PRO A 46 -1.33 -4.88 18.08
C PRO A 46 -1.73 -5.92 17.01
N PHE A 47 -3.00 -5.93 16.61
CA PHE A 47 -3.57 -6.78 15.56
C PHE A 47 -4.65 -6.02 14.80
N SER A 48 -5.09 -6.57 13.66
CA SER A 48 -6.16 -5.99 12.86
C SER A 48 -7.51 -6.15 13.58
N VAL A 49 -8.16 -5.02 13.87
CA VAL A 49 -9.54 -4.99 14.38
C VAL A 49 -10.47 -4.69 13.21
N GLU A 50 -11.45 -5.57 12.98
CA GLU A 50 -12.42 -5.40 11.89
C GLU A 50 -13.24 -4.12 12.09
N GLY A 51 -13.48 -3.37 11.01
CA GLY A 51 -14.27 -2.14 11.04
C GLY A 51 -13.55 -0.90 11.59
N LEU A 52 -12.47 -1.06 12.37
CA LEU A 52 -11.80 0.08 13.04
C LEU A 52 -11.30 1.14 12.05
N ALA A 53 -10.70 0.72 10.94
CA ALA A 53 -10.23 1.62 9.88
C ALA A 53 -11.39 2.44 9.27
N GLU A 54 -12.56 1.83 9.09
CA GLU A 54 -13.74 2.53 8.58
C GLU A 54 -14.30 3.50 9.62
N THR A 55 -14.34 3.11 10.89
CA THR A 55 -14.82 3.93 12.01
C THR A 55 -13.99 5.19 12.20
N ILE A 56 -12.66 5.12 12.02
CA ILE A 56 -11.79 6.31 12.09
C ILE A 56 -11.83 7.17 10.83
N GLY A 57 -12.49 6.69 9.75
CA GLY A 57 -12.68 7.44 8.51
C GLY A 57 -11.66 7.14 7.40
N PHE A 58 -10.91 6.03 7.50
CA PHE A 58 -9.96 5.61 6.47
C PHE A 58 -10.71 5.06 5.25
N LYS A 59 -10.85 5.86 4.19
CA LYS A 59 -11.67 5.53 3.02
C LYS A 59 -10.91 5.19 1.74
N LYS A 60 -9.60 5.41 1.69
CA LYS A 60 -8.85 5.38 0.42
C LYS A 60 -7.64 4.46 0.53
N ASN A 61 -7.65 3.42 -0.30
CA ASN A 61 -6.50 2.54 -0.48
C ASN A 61 -5.93 2.72 -1.90
N TYR A 62 -4.97 3.62 -2.06
CA TYR A 62 -4.31 3.85 -3.35
C TYR A 62 -3.26 2.79 -3.70
N VAL A 63 -2.87 1.93 -2.74
CA VAL A 63 -1.89 0.84 -2.93
C VAL A 63 -2.39 -0.11 -4.03
N ALA A 64 -3.66 -0.50 -3.98
CA ALA A 64 -4.24 -1.43 -4.97
C ALA A 64 -4.12 -0.90 -6.42
N LEU A 65 -4.34 0.40 -6.62
CA LEU A 65 -4.19 1.03 -7.94
C LEU A 65 -2.72 1.07 -8.39
N ALA A 66 -1.80 1.39 -7.48
CA ALA A 66 -0.37 1.37 -7.77
C ALA A 66 0.09 -0.03 -8.21
N VAL A 67 -0.34 -1.07 -7.49
CA VAL A 67 -0.04 -2.48 -7.81
C VAL A 67 -0.58 -2.86 -9.18
N LEU A 68 -1.81 -2.45 -9.52
CA LEU A 68 -2.39 -2.70 -10.83
C LEU A 68 -1.54 -2.10 -11.95
N ILE A 69 -1.09 -0.85 -11.78
CA ILE A 69 -0.22 -0.16 -12.76
C ILE A 69 1.11 -0.91 -12.88
N GLY A 70 1.72 -1.29 -11.75
CA GLY A 70 2.96 -2.07 -11.73
C GLY A 70 2.83 -3.41 -12.46
N GLY A 71 1.73 -4.12 -12.26
CA GLY A 71 1.42 -5.37 -12.95
C GLY A 71 1.26 -5.20 -14.46
N ILE A 72 0.53 -4.17 -14.91
CA ILE A 72 0.37 -3.85 -16.34
C ILE A 72 1.73 -3.52 -16.96
N CYS A 73 2.58 -2.74 -16.28
CA CYS A 73 3.94 -2.48 -16.71
C CYS A 73 4.78 -3.78 -16.80
N GLY A 74 4.59 -4.71 -15.87
CA GLY A 74 5.28 -6.01 -15.89
C GLY A 74 4.88 -6.90 -17.06
N VAL A 75 3.58 -6.98 -17.35
CA VAL A 75 3.05 -7.73 -18.50
C VAL A 75 3.53 -7.12 -19.81
N THR A 76 3.35 -5.82 -19.98
CA THR A 76 3.72 -5.11 -21.21
C THR A 76 5.23 -5.13 -21.42
N GLY A 77 6.03 -4.82 -20.40
CA GLY A 77 7.48 -4.86 -20.44
C GLY A 77 8.04 -6.26 -20.71
N GLY A 78 7.57 -7.26 -19.98
CA GLY A 78 8.01 -8.65 -20.13
C GLY A 78 7.70 -9.23 -21.51
N TYR A 79 6.46 -9.04 -21.99
CA TYR A 79 6.05 -9.52 -23.29
C TYR A 79 6.75 -8.79 -24.44
N SER A 80 6.84 -7.45 -24.37
CA SER A 80 7.52 -6.65 -25.39
C SER A 80 9.02 -6.96 -25.47
N LEU A 81 9.68 -7.21 -24.34
CA LEU A 81 11.09 -7.60 -24.32
C LEU A 81 11.30 -8.94 -25.01
N LEU A 82 10.47 -9.95 -24.71
CA LEU A 82 10.54 -11.26 -25.36
C LEU A 82 10.33 -11.14 -26.86
N TYR A 83 9.28 -10.43 -27.28
CA TYR A 83 9.00 -10.19 -28.69
C TYR A 83 10.16 -9.50 -29.40
N TRP A 84 10.74 -8.47 -28.78
CA TRP A 84 11.87 -7.75 -29.36
C TRP A 84 13.08 -8.66 -29.54
N ILE A 85 13.42 -9.49 -28.54
CA ILE A 85 14.57 -10.40 -28.61
C ILE A 85 14.38 -11.45 -29.71
N THR A 86 13.24 -12.13 -29.72
CA THR A 86 13.01 -13.32 -30.57
C THR A 86 12.64 -12.99 -32.01
N VAL A 87 12.02 -11.83 -32.26
CA VAL A 87 11.52 -11.45 -33.60
C VAL A 87 12.40 -10.39 -34.26
N ILE A 88 12.92 -9.42 -33.50
CA ILE A 88 13.58 -8.24 -34.06
C ILE A 88 15.10 -8.31 -33.88
N ALA A 89 15.58 -8.44 -32.65
CA ALA A 89 16.99 -8.30 -32.32
C ALA A 89 17.83 -9.48 -32.82
N TYR A 90 17.37 -10.72 -32.61
CA TYR A 90 18.07 -11.91 -33.06
C TYR A 90 17.10 -13.06 -33.35
N PRO A 91 16.46 -13.07 -34.54
CA PRO A 91 15.57 -14.14 -34.94
C PRO A 91 16.36 -15.42 -35.21
N HIS A 92 16.30 -16.36 -34.26
CA HIS A 92 16.93 -17.67 -34.37
C HIS A 92 15.87 -18.76 -34.34
N ASN A 93 15.95 -19.69 -35.31
CA ASN A 93 15.08 -20.87 -35.33
C ASN A 93 15.51 -21.88 -34.26
N VAL A 94 14.65 -22.13 -33.27
CA VAL A 94 14.88 -23.14 -32.22
C VAL A 94 13.77 -24.19 -32.28
N GLY A 95 14.11 -25.41 -32.72
CA GLY A 95 13.18 -26.53 -32.78
C GLY A 95 12.03 -26.35 -33.78
N ALA A 96 12.26 -25.63 -34.90
CA ALA A 96 11.29 -25.37 -35.97
C ALA A 96 10.00 -24.65 -35.51
N ARG A 97 10.04 -23.99 -34.35
CA ARG A 97 8.90 -23.23 -33.83
C ARG A 97 8.81 -21.85 -34.51
N PRO A 98 7.61 -21.25 -34.58
CA PRO A 98 7.47 -19.87 -35.03
C PRO A 98 8.33 -18.92 -34.18
N LEU A 99 8.95 -17.92 -34.81
CA LEU A 99 9.73 -16.89 -34.10
C LEU A 99 8.88 -16.21 -33.02
N HIS A 100 7.60 -15.94 -33.32
CA HIS A 100 6.60 -15.50 -32.36
C HIS A 100 5.87 -16.69 -31.72
N SER A 101 6.50 -17.31 -30.73
CA SER A 101 5.91 -18.42 -29.95
C SER A 101 5.19 -17.88 -28.71
N TRP A 102 4.05 -17.22 -28.90
CA TRP A 102 3.31 -16.59 -27.81
C TRP A 102 2.99 -17.51 -26.60
N PRO A 103 2.72 -18.83 -26.74
CA PRO A 103 2.43 -19.68 -25.59
C PRO A 103 3.64 -19.86 -24.66
N SER A 104 4.86 -19.85 -25.21
CA SER A 104 6.08 -19.99 -24.39
C SER A 104 6.44 -18.70 -23.65
N TYR A 105 5.84 -17.57 -24.01
CA TYR A 105 6.10 -16.27 -23.36
C TYR A 105 5.25 -16.08 -22.11
N ILE A 106 4.14 -16.82 -21.98
CA ILE A 106 3.19 -16.69 -20.88
C ILE A 106 3.86 -16.88 -19.52
N PRO A 107 4.63 -17.96 -19.25
CA PRO A 107 5.23 -18.16 -17.93
C PRO A 107 6.15 -17.00 -17.53
N ILE A 108 7.00 -16.54 -18.45
CA ILE A 108 7.96 -15.46 -18.18
C ILE A 108 7.24 -14.12 -17.98
N THR A 109 6.24 -13.82 -18.81
CA THR A 109 5.44 -12.59 -18.70
C THR A 109 4.66 -12.57 -17.38
N PHE A 110 4.15 -13.72 -16.93
CA PHE A 110 3.48 -13.88 -15.65
C PHE A 110 4.43 -13.62 -14.46
N GLU A 111 5.65 -14.16 -14.49
CA GLU A 111 6.65 -13.88 -13.45
C GLU A 111 7.02 -12.38 -13.42
N CYS A 112 7.21 -11.74 -14.59
CA CYS A 112 7.47 -10.29 -14.67
C CYS A 112 6.30 -9.47 -14.09
N MET A 113 5.05 -9.87 -14.34
CA MET A 113 3.87 -9.25 -13.76
C MET A 113 3.90 -9.34 -12.24
N ILE A 114 4.12 -10.53 -11.66
CA ILE A 114 4.16 -10.73 -10.21
C ILE A 114 5.30 -9.93 -9.59
N LEU A 115 6.49 -9.99 -10.17
CA LEU A 115 7.67 -9.28 -9.66
C LEU A 115 7.42 -7.77 -9.55
N LEU A 116 6.97 -7.12 -10.63
CA LEU A 116 6.69 -5.68 -10.59
C LEU A 116 5.47 -5.33 -9.73
N SER A 117 4.46 -6.20 -9.67
CA SER A 117 3.31 -6.00 -8.78
C SER A 117 3.72 -6.01 -7.32
N ALA A 118 4.54 -6.99 -6.90
CA ALA A 118 5.00 -7.13 -5.53
C ALA A 118 5.95 -5.99 -5.11
N LEU A 119 6.89 -5.60 -5.98
CA LEU A 119 7.76 -4.45 -5.73
C LEU A 119 6.97 -3.15 -5.61
N THR A 120 5.99 -2.95 -6.49
CA THR A 120 5.13 -1.77 -6.42
C THR A 120 4.25 -1.78 -5.17
N ALA A 121 3.76 -2.95 -4.74
CA ALA A 121 3.00 -3.10 -3.50
C ALA A 121 3.83 -2.66 -2.29
N LEU A 122 5.07 -3.14 -2.19
CA LEU A 122 5.97 -2.78 -1.10
C LEU A 122 6.27 -1.28 -1.08
N VAL A 123 6.70 -0.72 -2.22
CA VAL A 123 7.07 0.70 -2.32
C VAL A 123 5.87 1.61 -2.06
N SER A 124 4.70 1.29 -2.62
CA SER A 124 3.49 2.10 -2.41
C SER A 124 2.98 2.02 -0.98
N MET A 125 3.05 0.86 -0.33
CA MET A 125 2.69 0.72 1.08
C MET A 125 3.61 1.58 1.97
N LEU A 126 4.93 1.50 1.78
CA LEU A 126 5.88 2.31 2.57
C LEU A 126 5.65 3.81 2.36
N ALA A 127 5.58 4.25 1.10
CA ALA A 127 5.39 5.65 0.76
C ALA A 127 4.06 6.23 1.29
N MET A 128 2.98 5.44 1.30
CA MET A 128 1.67 5.90 1.78
C MET A 128 1.56 5.92 3.31
N ASN A 129 2.40 5.16 4.02
CA ASN A 129 2.53 5.24 5.48
C ASN A 129 3.51 6.34 5.93
N GLY A 130 4.12 7.08 4.99
CA GLY A 130 5.02 8.20 5.30
C GLY A 130 6.41 7.77 5.76
N LEU A 131 6.87 6.57 5.35
CA LEU A 131 8.20 6.03 5.61
C LEU A 131 9.18 6.24 4.45
#